data_AF-A0ABD1CFR1-F1
#
_entry.id   AF-A0ABD1CFR1-F1
#
_cell.length_a   1.000
_cell.length_b   1.000
_cell.length_c   1.000
_cell.angle_alpha   90.00
_cell.angle_beta   90.00
_cell.angle_gamma   90.00
#
_symmetry.space_group_name_H-M   'P 1'
#
loop_
_entity.id
_entity.type
_entity.pdbx_description
1 polymer ?
#
loop_
_entity_poly.entity_id
_entity_poly.type
_entity_poly.pdbx_seq_one_letter_code
_entity_poly.pdbx_strand_id
1 'polypeptide(L)'
;MHRFNRWIFFLVPCLVGFVPVSTKNITCWELPCKQNRYHFDCCIRQLEIDDGTTIEQANFRKQQYILLEDSNIYTASPQLFHLMIDAKMLEISGGFVPWVHLPPSVTVLIIYDSQTKQIFVDPEERKYRLIWLEVRNITMKEIPPNLNQLRDLEHIGLVQSGLEFLVMDQFDGLNKLEELNLSGNNIARIYVNFPMRLPSLRTLQLNDNKLSAIDLSYWHMPELTTFDLSSNRLRYMLHYNSNQFEKLCAIRAERNRWNCKWLEEFLHACFHFRGYGVSERQFECDEDEEWQANCCYGNETDVGYTEYLQEMAHI
;
A
#
# COMPACT_ATOMS: atom_id res chain seq x y z
N MET A 1 -9.06 -14.82 80.64
CA MET A 1 -8.26 -15.81 79.88
C MET A 1 -8.26 -15.39 78.42
N HIS A 2 -7.05 -15.20 77.85
CA HIS A 2 -6.64 -15.27 76.43
C HIS A 2 -7.60 -14.80 75.29
N ARG A 3 -7.17 -14.16 74.20
CA ARG A 3 -5.88 -13.63 73.71
C ARG A 3 -6.20 -12.75 72.49
N PHE A 4 -5.42 -11.69 72.35
CA PHE A 4 -5.05 -10.98 71.12
C PHE A 4 -5.15 -11.77 69.81
N ASN A 5 -5.66 -11.10 68.76
CA ASN A 5 -4.90 -10.98 67.50
C ASN A 5 -5.18 -9.62 66.81
N ARG A 6 -4.11 -8.85 66.67
CA ARG A 6 -4.01 -7.57 65.95
C ARG A 6 -3.79 -7.86 64.47
N TRP A 7 -4.49 -7.16 63.58
CA TRP A 7 -3.86 -6.59 62.39
C TRP A 7 -4.27 -5.13 62.27
N ILE A 8 -3.24 -4.30 62.32
CA ILE A 8 -3.27 -2.84 62.23
C ILE A 8 -3.51 -2.51 60.76
N PHE A 9 -4.64 -1.88 60.44
CA PHE A 9 -4.80 -1.20 59.15
C PHE A 9 -3.95 0.06 59.18
N PHE A 10 -2.75 -0.02 58.59
CA PHE A 10 -2.07 1.18 58.13
C PHE A 10 -2.85 1.70 56.92
N LEU A 11 -3.53 2.83 57.10
CA LEU A 11 -3.87 3.72 55.99
C LEU A 11 -2.55 4.18 55.37
N VAL A 12 -2.13 3.53 54.29
CA VAL A 12 -1.15 4.10 53.37
C VAL A 12 -1.90 5.23 52.65
N PRO A 13 -1.47 6.50 52.78
CA PRO A 13 -1.95 7.50 51.84
C PRO A 13 -1.37 7.09 50.49
N CYS A 14 -2.23 6.69 49.55
CA CYS A 14 -1.85 6.71 48.15
C CYS A 14 -1.44 8.14 47.83
N LEU A 15 -0.12 8.38 47.83
CA LEU A 15 0.48 9.44 47.04
C LEU A 15 0.01 9.19 45.61
N VAL A 16 -1.10 9.84 45.25
CA VAL A 16 -1.37 10.18 43.85
C VAL A 16 -0.24 11.12 43.48
N GLY A 17 0.90 10.53 43.11
CA GLY A 17 1.95 11.25 42.44
C GLY A 17 1.28 11.86 41.23
N PHE A 18 1.21 13.19 41.20
CA PHE A 18 0.91 13.92 39.98
C PHE A 18 1.90 13.42 38.94
N VAL A 19 1.44 12.56 38.03
CA VAL A 19 2.17 12.33 36.79
C VAL A 19 2.22 13.71 36.13
N PRO A 20 3.41 14.27 35.87
CA PRO A 20 3.50 15.57 35.23
C PRO A 20 2.78 15.45 33.89
N VAL A 21 1.68 16.18 33.72
CA VAL A 21 1.05 16.33 32.41
C VAL A 21 2.04 17.11 31.56
N SER A 22 2.70 16.43 30.63
CA SER A 22 3.58 17.08 29.66
C SER A 22 2.70 17.87 28.70
N THR A 23 2.88 19.19 28.65
CA THR A 23 2.17 20.05 27.70
C THR A 23 3.11 20.40 26.56
N LYS A 24 2.62 20.30 25.32
CA LYS A 24 3.41 20.58 24.12
C LYS A 24 2.70 21.62 23.26
N ASN A 25 3.46 22.66 22.90
CA ASN A 25 3.09 23.59 21.86
C ASN A 25 3.72 23.12 20.54
N ILE A 26 2.90 22.90 19.53
CA ILE A 26 3.36 22.43 18.22
C ILE A 26 3.50 23.65 17.31
N THR A 27 4.73 23.92 16.87
CA THR A 27 5.05 25.06 16.01
C THR A 27 5.52 24.57 14.65
N CYS A 28 4.95 25.14 13.59
CA CYS A 28 5.37 24.89 12.22
C CYS A 28 6.64 25.68 11.92
N TRP A 29 7.65 24.99 11.38
CA TRP A 29 8.83 25.64 10.84
C TRP A 29 8.58 25.89 9.36
N GLU A 30 8.48 27.15 8.92
CA GLU A 30 8.13 27.46 7.52
C GLU A 30 9.36 27.62 6.61
N LEU A 31 10.45 28.20 7.11
CA LEU A 31 11.64 28.55 6.31
C LEU A 31 12.53 27.35 5.91
N PRO A 32 12.77 26.34 6.77
CA PRO A 32 13.53 25.15 6.39
C PRO A 32 12.80 24.22 5.38
N CYS A 33 11.49 24.43 5.17
CA CYS A 33 10.60 23.52 4.43
C CYS A 33 10.41 23.90 2.97
N LYS A 34 10.43 25.20 2.68
CA LYS A 34 10.28 25.74 1.32
C LYS A 34 11.47 25.42 0.40
N GLN A 35 12.57 24.91 0.94
CA GLN A 35 13.71 24.43 0.15
C GLN A 35 13.56 22.97 -0.32
N ASN A 36 12.50 22.28 0.13
CA ASN A 36 12.22 20.91 -0.28
C ASN A 36 11.46 20.89 -1.62
N ARG A 37 11.60 19.80 -2.39
CA ARG A 37 11.04 19.67 -3.75
C ARG A 37 9.52 19.93 -3.81
N TYR A 38 8.82 19.69 -2.70
CA TYR A 38 7.37 19.81 -2.58
C TYR A 38 6.87 21.11 -1.92
N HIS A 39 7.76 22.06 -1.60
CA HIS A 39 7.41 23.37 -1.04
C HIS A 39 6.45 23.33 0.18
N PHE A 40 6.69 22.40 1.11
CA PHE A 40 5.91 22.30 2.35
C PHE A 40 5.83 23.65 3.06
N ASP A 41 4.63 24.04 3.47
CA ASP A 41 4.39 25.28 4.22
C ASP A 41 4.49 25.08 5.74
N CYS A 42 4.61 23.83 6.19
CA CYS A 42 4.93 23.46 7.56
C CYS A 42 5.72 22.15 7.63
N CYS A 43 6.89 22.18 8.27
CA CYS A 43 7.50 20.96 8.79
C CYS A 43 7.50 20.97 10.31
N ILE A 44 7.29 19.79 10.85
CA ILE A 44 7.35 19.47 12.26
C ILE A 44 8.36 18.35 12.39
N ARG A 45 9.45 18.62 13.12
CA ARG A 45 10.59 17.71 13.24
C ARG A 45 10.75 17.25 14.67
N GLN A 46 11.11 15.98 14.85
CA GLN A 46 11.50 15.45 16.17
C GLN A 46 10.43 15.71 17.24
N LEU A 47 9.16 15.66 16.85
CA LEU A 47 8.05 15.86 17.77
C LEU A 47 7.91 14.61 18.63
N GLU A 48 7.94 14.79 19.95
CA GLU A 48 7.73 13.73 20.94
C GLU A 48 6.38 13.92 21.62
N ILE A 49 5.50 12.92 21.46
CA ILE A 49 4.17 12.84 22.09
C ILE A 49 4.00 11.45 22.71
N ASP A 50 3.93 11.42 24.04
CA ASP A 50 3.75 10.22 24.86
C ASP A 50 2.35 10.14 25.49
N ASP A 51 2.06 9.02 26.16
CA ASP A 51 0.84 8.75 26.94
C ASP A 51 0.60 9.85 27.99
N GLY A 52 -0.45 10.66 27.78
CA GLY A 52 -0.84 11.75 28.67
C GLY A 52 -0.34 13.14 28.27
N THR A 53 0.30 13.28 27.10
CA THR A 53 0.67 14.60 26.57
C THR A 53 -0.59 15.39 26.19
N THR A 54 -0.76 16.59 26.75
CA THR A 54 -1.84 17.51 26.35
C THR A 54 -1.32 18.49 25.30
N ILE A 55 -1.98 18.54 24.14
CA ILE A 55 -1.69 19.55 23.11
C ILE A 55 -2.43 20.84 23.50
N GLU A 56 -1.73 21.79 24.11
CA GLU A 56 -2.34 23.05 24.57
C GLU A 56 -2.47 24.08 23.44
N GLN A 57 -1.47 24.18 22.56
CA GLN A 57 -1.51 25.11 21.43
C GLN A 57 -0.91 24.46 20.17
N ALA A 58 -1.75 24.35 19.14
CA ALA A 58 -1.37 23.95 17.79
C ALA A 58 -2.35 24.60 16.81
N ASN A 59 -1.85 25.24 15.76
CA ASN A 59 -2.71 25.88 14.75
C ASN A 59 -2.16 25.60 13.36
N PHE A 60 -2.84 24.69 12.65
CA PHE A 60 -2.53 24.32 11.27
C PHE A 60 -3.55 24.88 10.26
N ARG A 61 -4.44 25.80 10.67
CA ARG A 61 -5.56 26.26 9.83
C ARG A 61 -5.15 26.97 8.54
N LYS A 62 -3.88 27.36 8.40
CA LYS A 62 -3.36 28.01 7.18
C LYS A 62 -2.48 27.10 6.35
N GLN A 63 -2.04 25.97 6.93
CA GLN A 63 -1.07 25.07 6.35
C GLN A 63 -1.80 24.06 5.46
N GLN A 64 -1.37 23.97 4.20
CA GLN A 64 -1.93 23.07 3.21
C GLN A 64 -1.04 21.84 3.01
N TYR A 65 0.26 21.96 3.30
CA TYR A 65 1.28 20.94 3.06
C TYR A 65 2.09 20.73 4.34
N ILE A 66 1.78 19.66 5.06
CA ILE A 66 2.39 19.35 6.36
C ILE A 66 3.34 18.17 6.21
N LEU A 67 4.58 18.34 6.67
CA LEU A 67 5.58 17.29 6.83
C LEU A 67 5.80 16.99 8.32
N LEU A 68 5.62 15.73 8.71
CA LEU A 68 6.03 15.18 10.00
C LEU A 68 7.30 14.36 9.80
N GLU A 69 8.43 14.87 10.26
CA GLU A 69 9.75 14.26 10.06
C GLU A 69 10.36 13.80 11.39
N ASP A 70 10.84 12.57 11.44
CA ASP A 70 11.52 11.95 12.58
C ASP A 70 10.80 12.12 13.92
N SER A 71 9.47 12.07 13.88
CA SER A 71 8.61 12.33 15.04
C SER A 71 8.20 11.02 15.73
N ASN A 72 8.25 11.00 17.06
CA ASN A 72 7.88 9.88 17.90
C ASN A 72 6.56 10.18 18.61
N ILE A 73 5.50 9.58 18.07
CA ILE A 73 4.12 9.83 18.45
C ILE A 73 3.54 8.50 18.94
N TYR A 74 3.85 8.14 20.19
CA TYR A 74 3.54 6.83 20.77
C TYR A 74 2.06 6.62 20.95
N THR A 75 1.37 7.68 21.38
CA THR A 75 -0.07 7.71 21.64
C THR A 75 -0.62 9.11 21.39
N ALA A 76 -0.41 9.63 20.18
CA ALA A 76 -1.35 10.65 19.72
C ALA A 76 -2.65 9.98 19.35
N SER A 77 -3.60 10.10 20.27
CA SER A 77 -5.01 10.10 19.99
C SER A 77 -5.33 10.86 18.68
N PRO A 78 -6.50 10.63 18.06
CA PRO A 78 -7.01 11.37 16.90
C PRO A 78 -6.82 12.89 16.95
N GLN A 79 -6.65 13.46 18.14
CA GLN A 79 -6.49 14.89 18.42
C GLN A 79 -5.45 15.60 17.54
N LEU A 80 -4.25 15.04 17.33
CA LEU A 80 -3.23 15.70 16.51
C LEU A 80 -3.67 15.78 15.03
N PHE A 81 -4.12 14.66 14.48
CA PHE A 81 -4.54 14.58 13.08
C PHE A 81 -5.85 15.36 12.83
N HIS A 82 -6.73 15.47 13.83
CA HIS A 82 -7.89 16.38 13.78
C HIS A 82 -7.50 17.84 13.69
N LEU A 83 -6.35 18.25 14.24
CA LEU A 83 -5.87 19.63 14.11
C LEU A 83 -5.38 19.92 12.68
N MET A 84 -5.07 18.90 11.89
CA MET A 84 -4.63 18.99 10.49
C MET A 84 -5.80 18.88 9.50
N ILE A 85 -7.04 19.13 9.96
CA ILE A 85 -8.26 18.98 9.14
C ILE A 85 -8.31 19.90 7.91
N ASP A 86 -7.46 20.92 7.81
CA ASP A 86 -7.42 21.80 6.64
C ASP A 86 -6.29 21.45 5.65
N ALA A 87 -5.44 20.46 5.98
CA ALA A 87 -4.32 20.06 5.13
C ALA A 87 -4.80 19.29 3.90
N LYS A 88 -4.12 19.55 2.77
CA LYS A 88 -4.33 18.82 1.51
C LYS A 88 -3.30 17.72 1.32
N MET A 89 -2.08 17.95 1.80
CA MET A 89 -1.00 16.98 1.74
C MET A 89 -0.43 16.77 3.13
N LEU A 90 -0.32 15.51 3.51
CA LEU A 90 0.34 15.08 4.73
C LEU A 90 1.44 14.07 4.36
N GLU A 91 2.68 14.41 4.71
CA GLU A 91 3.82 13.53 4.59
C GLU A 91 4.32 13.14 5.98
N ILE A 92 4.57 11.85 6.19
CA ILE A 92 5.14 11.32 7.42
C ILE A 92 6.40 10.55 7.05
N SER A 93 7.54 11.00 7.57
CA SER A 93 8.85 10.43 7.25
C SER A 93 9.62 10.07 8.51
N GLY A 94 10.10 8.83 8.61
CA GLY A 94 10.88 8.42 9.78
C GLY A 94 10.05 8.35 11.07
N GLY A 95 10.75 8.15 12.19
CA GLY A 95 10.16 8.17 13.53
C GLY A 95 9.19 7.02 13.84
N PHE A 96 8.55 7.12 15.00
CA PHE A 96 7.59 6.13 15.52
C PHE A 96 6.16 6.70 15.52
N VAL A 97 5.40 6.44 14.46
CA VAL A 97 3.98 6.82 14.34
C VAL A 97 3.13 5.57 14.03
N PRO A 98 2.88 4.70 15.02
CA PRO A 98 2.24 3.39 14.83
C PRO A 98 0.83 3.45 14.25
N TRP A 99 0.05 4.50 14.58
CA TRP A 99 -1.32 4.69 14.08
C TRP A 99 -1.48 6.06 13.43
N VAL A 100 -1.99 6.07 12.20
CA VAL A 100 -2.27 7.30 11.45
C VAL A 100 -3.76 7.40 11.20
N HIS A 101 -4.42 8.37 11.84
CA HIS A 101 -5.82 8.66 11.56
C HIS A 101 -5.90 9.55 10.33
N LEU A 102 -6.53 9.07 9.25
CA LEU A 102 -6.61 9.80 7.99
C LEU A 102 -7.52 11.02 8.14
N PRO A 103 -7.01 12.26 7.97
CA PRO A 103 -7.87 13.44 7.97
C PRO A 103 -8.74 13.47 6.68
N PRO A 104 -10.07 13.69 6.77
CA PRO A 104 -10.98 13.61 5.62
C PRO A 104 -10.69 14.58 4.46
N SER A 105 -10.03 15.69 4.74
CA SER A 105 -9.66 16.73 3.79
C SER A 105 -8.42 16.43 2.97
N VAL A 106 -7.56 15.52 3.44
CA VAL A 106 -6.28 15.20 2.81
C VAL A 106 -6.54 14.56 1.46
N THR A 107 -5.86 15.08 0.45
CA THR A 107 -5.88 14.61 -0.94
C THR A 107 -4.67 13.73 -1.26
N VAL A 108 -3.55 13.96 -0.59
CA VAL A 108 -2.29 13.23 -0.78
C VAL A 108 -1.74 12.83 0.58
N LEU A 109 -1.62 11.53 0.82
CA LEU A 109 -0.98 10.95 2.00
C LEU A 109 0.26 10.18 1.55
N ILE A 110 1.42 10.57 2.06
CA ILE A 110 2.69 9.88 1.83
C ILE A 110 3.27 9.49 3.18
N ILE A 111 3.63 8.22 3.32
CA ILE A 111 4.27 7.68 4.52
C ILE A 111 5.48 6.86 4.10
N TYR A 112 6.68 7.24 4.56
CA TYR A 112 7.88 6.45 4.28
C TYR A 112 8.81 6.34 5.48
N ASP A 113 9.47 5.19 5.61
CA ASP A 113 10.47 4.92 6.63
C ASP A 113 9.99 5.13 8.08
N SER A 114 8.68 5.14 8.32
CA SER A 114 8.09 5.26 9.65
C SER A 114 7.75 3.88 10.22
N GLN A 115 7.73 3.76 11.55
CA GLN A 115 7.25 2.54 12.22
C GLN A 115 5.70 2.48 12.27
N THR A 116 5.03 2.86 11.18
CA THR A 116 3.58 2.82 11.06
C THR A 116 3.10 1.37 10.91
N LYS A 117 2.06 1.03 11.68
CA LYS A 117 1.45 -0.29 11.70
C LYS A 117 0.10 -0.30 11.00
N GLN A 118 -0.65 0.81 11.07
CA GLN A 118 -1.98 0.91 10.50
C GLN A 118 -2.37 2.36 10.18
N ILE A 119 -3.13 2.52 9.10
CA ILE A 119 -3.87 3.75 8.77
C ILE A 119 -5.34 3.51 9.10
N PHE A 120 -5.94 4.40 9.89
CA PHE A 120 -7.33 4.33 10.29
C PHE A 120 -8.19 5.22 9.39
N VAL A 121 -9.12 4.59 8.66
CA VAL A 121 -10.19 5.25 7.91
C VAL A 121 -11.47 5.13 8.74
N ASP A 122 -12.02 6.26 9.16
CA ASP A 122 -13.18 6.33 10.04
C ASP A 122 -14.43 5.85 9.30
N PRO A 123 -15.07 4.74 9.72
CA PRO A 123 -16.25 4.21 9.04
C PRO A 123 -17.44 5.16 9.05
N GLU A 124 -17.51 6.09 10.02
CA GLU A 124 -18.62 7.06 10.13
C GLU A 124 -18.41 8.31 9.26
N GLU A 125 -17.18 8.54 8.80
CA GLU A 125 -16.89 9.63 7.87
C GLU A 125 -17.43 9.29 6.47
N ARG A 126 -18.19 10.22 5.92
CA ARG A 126 -18.92 10.02 4.66
C ARG A 126 -18.20 10.59 3.46
N LYS A 127 -17.24 11.49 3.67
CA LYS A 127 -16.56 12.19 2.58
C LYS A 127 -15.08 12.37 2.83
N TYR A 128 -14.32 11.43 2.29
CA TYR A 128 -12.88 11.59 2.06
C TYR A 128 -12.60 12.26 0.72
N ARG A 129 -11.46 12.95 0.62
CA ARG A 129 -10.94 13.54 -0.63
C ARG A 129 -9.63 12.92 -1.10
N LEU A 130 -9.23 11.80 -0.52
CA LEU A 130 -7.93 11.18 -0.80
C LEU A 130 -7.89 10.69 -2.26
N ILE A 131 -6.90 11.16 -2.99
CA ILE A 131 -6.63 10.83 -4.40
C ILE A 131 -5.37 9.95 -4.49
N TRP A 132 -4.37 10.26 -3.67
CA TRP A 132 -3.06 9.60 -3.70
C TRP A 132 -2.68 9.05 -2.33
N LEU A 133 -2.45 7.75 -2.26
CA LEU A 133 -1.91 7.06 -1.08
C LEU A 133 -0.60 6.38 -1.46
N GLU A 134 0.51 6.83 -0.88
CA GLU A 134 1.82 6.16 -1.02
C GLU A 134 2.34 5.79 0.38
N VAL A 135 2.67 4.53 0.54
CA VAL A 135 3.18 3.98 1.79
C VAL A 135 4.37 3.08 1.45
N ARG A 136 5.54 3.39 2.01
CA ARG A 136 6.78 2.71 1.66
C ARG A 136 7.62 2.34 2.88
N ASN A 137 8.17 1.12 2.86
CA ASN A 137 9.15 0.66 3.85
C ASN A 137 8.61 0.78 5.29
N ILE A 138 7.41 0.27 5.50
CA ILE A 138 6.76 0.21 6.83
C ILE A 138 6.47 -1.25 7.22
N THR A 139 5.91 -1.45 8.42
CA THR A 139 5.60 -2.79 8.97
C THR A 139 4.10 -3.11 8.97
N MET A 140 3.36 -2.64 7.96
CA MET A 140 1.91 -2.83 7.87
C MET A 140 1.57 -4.21 7.32
N LYS A 141 0.89 -5.02 8.13
CA LYS A 141 0.55 -6.39 7.75
C LYS A 141 -0.67 -6.50 6.85
N GLU A 142 -1.55 -5.50 6.89
CA GLU A 142 -2.85 -5.50 6.24
C GLU A 142 -3.16 -4.13 5.64
N ILE A 143 -3.90 -4.11 4.54
CA ILE A 143 -4.42 -2.88 3.93
C ILE A 143 -5.34 -2.14 4.92
N PRO A 144 -5.39 -0.79 4.90
CA PRO A 144 -6.29 -0.03 5.76
C PRO A 144 -7.74 -0.56 5.71
N PRO A 145 -8.35 -0.86 6.86
CA PRO A 145 -9.78 -1.17 6.92
C PRO A 145 -10.60 -0.03 6.31
N ASN A 146 -11.74 -0.35 5.70
CA ASN A 146 -12.64 0.62 5.06
C ASN A 146 -12.01 1.42 3.88
N LEU A 147 -10.95 0.90 3.25
CA LEU A 147 -10.33 1.54 2.07
C LEU A 147 -11.36 1.87 0.97
N ASN A 148 -12.38 1.02 0.80
CA ASN A 148 -13.48 1.20 -0.14
C ASN A 148 -14.31 2.48 0.07
N GLN A 149 -14.17 3.18 1.21
CA GLN A 149 -14.77 4.49 1.44
C GLN A 149 -14.06 5.63 0.70
N LEU A 150 -12.80 5.41 0.30
CA LEU A 150 -11.94 6.39 -0.35
C LEU A 150 -12.20 6.43 -1.86
N ARG A 151 -13.45 6.74 -2.24
CA ARG A 151 -13.99 6.63 -3.61
C ARG A 151 -13.29 7.51 -4.66
N ASP A 152 -12.53 8.50 -4.21
CA ASP A 152 -11.77 9.43 -5.06
C ASP A 152 -10.32 8.96 -5.32
N LEU A 153 -9.90 7.82 -4.78
CA LEU A 153 -8.55 7.29 -5.00
C LEU A 153 -8.28 7.00 -6.48
N GLU A 154 -7.15 7.52 -6.95
CA GLU A 154 -6.59 7.29 -8.28
C GLU A 154 -5.26 6.50 -8.20
N HIS A 155 -4.51 6.64 -7.11
CA HIS A 155 -3.24 5.95 -6.89
C HIS A 155 -3.16 5.31 -5.50
N ILE A 156 -2.78 4.04 -5.47
CA ILE A 156 -2.42 3.31 -4.24
C ILE A 156 -1.07 2.63 -4.44
N GLY A 157 -0.05 3.11 -3.74
CA GLY A 157 1.23 2.45 -3.60
C GLY A 157 1.44 1.97 -2.17
N LEU A 158 1.49 0.66 -1.94
CA LEU A 158 1.87 0.04 -0.68
C LEU A 158 3.12 -0.80 -0.92
N VAL A 159 4.27 -0.15 -1.07
CA VAL A 159 5.52 -0.76 -1.53
C VAL A 159 6.36 -1.17 -0.34
N GLN A 160 6.94 -2.38 -0.35
CA GLN A 160 7.84 -2.84 0.73
C GLN A 160 7.24 -2.66 2.15
N SER A 161 5.93 -2.90 2.28
CA SER A 161 5.18 -2.64 3.52
C SER A 161 4.99 -3.89 4.39
N GLY A 162 5.40 -5.06 3.89
CA GLY A 162 5.36 -6.32 4.63
C GLY A 162 4.02 -7.06 4.56
N LEU A 163 3.11 -6.68 3.66
CA LEU A 163 1.82 -7.34 3.47
C LEU A 163 1.99 -8.84 3.20
N GLU A 164 1.27 -9.70 3.91
CA GLU A 164 1.39 -11.16 3.80
C GLU A 164 0.29 -11.79 2.93
N PHE A 165 -0.86 -11.14 2.84
CA PHE A 165 -1.99 -11.54 2.01
C PHE A 165 -2.73 -10.31 1.48
N LEU A 166 -3.54 -10.52 0.45
CA LEU A 166 -4.37 -9.49 -0.17
C LEU A 166 -5.82 -9.94 -0.19
N VAL A 167 -6.75 -9.05 0.18
CA VAL A 167 -8.19 -9.27 0.03
C VAL A 167 -8.72 -8.28 -0.99
N MET A 168 -9.02 -8.75 -2.20
CA MET A 168 -9.41 -7.88 -3.32
C MET A 168 -10.73 -7.14 -3.07
N ASP A 169 -11.62 -7.72 -2.25
CA ASP A 169 -12.90 -7.12 -1.87
C ASP A 169 -12.72 -5.72 -1.21
N GLN A 170 -11.55 -5.43 -0.64
CA GLN A 170 -11.26 -4.13 -0.02
C GLN A 170 -11.14 -2.97 -1.03
N PHE A 171 -10.95 -3.27 -2.32
CA PHE A 171 -10.88 -2.27 -3.40
C PHE A 171 -12.24 -2.05 -4.09
N ASP A 172 -13.31 -2.67 -3.59
CA ASP A 172 -14.61 -2.60 -4.25
C ASP A 172 -15.13 -1.15 -4.41
N GLY A 173 -15.54 -0.84 -5.64
CA GLY A 173 -16.03 0.45 -6.08
C GLY A 173 -15.04 1.62 -5.95
N LEU A 174 -13.73 1.34 -5.90
CA LEU A 174 -12.68 2.33 -6.19
C LEU A 174 -12.61 2.59 -7.70
N ASN A 175 -13.68 3.16 -8.25
CA ASN A 175 -13.89 3.25 -9.69
C ASN A 175 -12.92 4.19 -10.42
N LYS A 176 -12.23 5.07 -9.69
CA LYS A 176 -11.24 6.00 -10.23
C LYS A 176 -9.80 5.49 -10.11
N LEU A 177 -9.58 4.35 -9.46
CA LEU A 177 -8.24 3.83 -9.23
C LEU A 177 -7.58 3.50 -10.57
N GLU A 178 -6.48 4.17 -10.88
CA GLU A 178 -5.70 4.02 -12.11
C GLU A 178 -4.45 3.18 -11.88
N GLU A 179 -3.83 3.28 -10.70
CA GLU A 179 -2.62 2.54 -10.35
C GLU A 179 -2.74 1.85 -8.98
N LEU A 180 -2.43 0.56 -8.97
CA LEU A 180 -2.29 -0.25 -7.76
C LEU A 180 -0.92 -0.92 -7.73
N ASN A 181 -0.05 -0.39 -6.88
CA ASN A 181 1.30 -0.91 -6.68
C ASN A 181 1.43 -1.57 -5.31
N LEU A 182 1.59 -2.90 -5.32
CA LEU A 182 1.78 -3.75 -4.14
C LEU A 182 3.13 -4.48 -4.20
N SER A 183 4.10 -3.91 -4.91
CA SER A 183 5.40 -4.53 -5.16
C SER A 183 6.27 -4.63 -3.90
N GLY A 184 7.15 -5.63 -3.87
CA GLY A 184 8.14 -5.80 -2.80
C GLY A 184 7.56 -6.20 -1.45
N ASN A 185 6.36 -6.79 -1.41
CA ASN A 185 5.72 -7.27 -0.18
C ASN A 185 5.99 -8.78 0.05
N ASN A 186 5.30 -9.36 1.03
CA ASN A 186 5.36 -10.79 1.36
C ASN A 186 4.10 -11.54 0.92
N ILE A 187 3.34 -11.01 -0.05
CA ILE A 187 2.01 -11.53 -0.39
C ILE A 187 2.15 -12.94 -0.94
N ALA A 188 1.63 -13.91 -0.20
CA ALA A 188 1.66 -15.32 -0.59
C ALA A 188 0.32 -15.80 -1.14
N ARG A 189 -0.77 -15.11 -0.81
CA ARG A 189 -2.14 -15.46 -1.21
C ARG A 189 -2.99 -14.22 -1.47
N ILE A 190 -3.83 -14.31 -2.48
CA ILE A 190 -4.85 -13.31 -2.80
C ILE A 190 -6.22 -13.97 -2.65
N TYR A 191 -7.11 -13.32 -1.91
CA TYR A 191 -8.48 -13.76 -1.68
C TYR A 191 -9.45 -12.83 -2.41
N VAL A 192 -10.48 -13.42 -3.00
CA VAL A 192 -11.57 -12.72 -3.67
C VAL A 192 -12.84 -13.55 -3.51
N ASN A 193 -13.88 -12.95 -2.93
CA ASN A 193 -15.11 -13.70 -2.63
C ASN A 193 -16.21 -13.43 -3.66
N PHE A 194 -16.14 -12.31 -4.37
CA PHE A 194 -17.15 -11.88 -5.32
C PHE A 194 -16.51 -11.27 -6.57
N PRO A 195 -17.23 -11.23 -7.71
CA PRO A 195 -16.77 -10.49 -8.89
C PRO A 195 -16.42 -9.04 -8.51
N MET A 196 -15.19 -8.65 -8.80
CA MET A 196 -14.64 -7.33 -8.49
C MET A 196 -14.28 -6.61 -9.78
N ARG A 197 -14.67 -5.34 -9.87
CA ARG A 197 -14.45 -4.48 -11.03
C ARG A 197 -13.65 -3.25 -10.65
N LEU A 198 -12.52 -3.04 -11.32
CA LEU A 198 -11.73 -1.81 -11.26
C LEU A 198 -11.70 -1.18 -12.67
N PRO A 199 -12.72 -0.39 -13.02
CA PRO A 199 -12.97 0.00 -14.41
C PRO A 199 -11.93 0.98 -14.97
N SER A 200 -11.18 1.68 -14.12
CA SER A 200 -10.17 2.66 -14.55
C SER A 200 -8.73 2.19 -14.35
N LEU A 201 -8.53 0.99 -13.77
CA LEU A 201 -7.19 0.52 -13.41
C LEU A 201 -6.37 0.26 -14.66
N ARG A 202 -5.23 0.94 -14.79
CA ARG A 202 -4.30 0.86 -15.93
C ARG A 202 -3.05 0.05 -15.61
N THR A 203 -2.61 0.11 -14.36
CA THR A 203 -1.36 -0.51 -13.89
C THR A 203 -1.61 -1.30 -12.63
N LEU A 204 -1.27 -2.58 -12.66
CA LEU A 204 -1.27 -3.47 -11.49
C LEU A 204 0.12 -4.07 -11.30
N GLN A 205 0.75 -3.78 -10.17
CA GLN A 205 2.08 -4.27 -9.83
C GLN A 205 2.02 -5.17 -8.60
N LEU A 206 2.30 -6.45 -8.81
CA LEU A 206 2.39 -7.52 -7.81
C LEU A 206 3.80 -8.15 -7.79
N ASN A 207 4.77 -7.53 -8.46
CA ASN A 207 6.13 -8.04 -8.52
C ASN A 207 6.83 -8.09 -7.16
N ASP A 208 7.87 -8.91 -7.07
CA ASP A 208 8.69 -9.07 -5.86
C ASP A 208 7.84 -9.46 -4.62
N ASN A 209 6.96 -10.44 -4.81
CA ASN A 209 6.10 -11.02 -3.77
C ASN A 209 6.39 -12.54 -3.62
N LYS A 210 5.48 -13.28 -2.96
CA LYS A 210 5.64 -14.72 -2.68
C LYS A 210 4.50 -15.57 -3.26
N LEU A 211 3.79 -15.07 -4.28
CA LEU A 211 2.65 -15.74 -4.88
C LEU A 211 3.08 -17.07 -5.51
N SER A 212 2.40 -18.17 -5.17
CA SER A 212 2.64 -19.49 -5.77
C SER A 212 1.62 -19.86 -6.86
N ALA A 213 0.45 -19.24 -6.82
CA ALA A 213 -0.59 -19.31 -7.84
C ALA A 213 -1.42 -18.02 -7.79
N ILE A 214 -2.13 -17.73 -8.87
CA ILE A 214 -3.09 -16.62 -8.95
C ILE A 214 -4.35 -17.09 -9.70
N ASP A 215 -5.52 -16.74 -9.14
CA ASP A 215 -6.83 -17.04 -9.74
C ASP A 215 -7.51 -15.74 -10.12
N LEU A 216 -7.79 -15.59 -11.42
CA LEU A 216 -8.33 -14.37 -12.00
C LEU A 216 -9.85 -14.46 -12.26
N SER A 217 -10.53 -15.54 -11.84
CA SER A 217 -11.95 -15.80 -12.15
C SER A 217 -12.88 -14.61 -11.90
N TYR A 218 -12.63 -13.87 -10.82
CA TYR A 218 -13.49 -12.77 -10.37
C TYR A 218 -12.97 -11.38 -10.72
N TRP A 219 -11.87 -11.30 -11.49
CA TRP A 219 -11.25 -10.01 -11.80
C TRP A 219 -11.83 -9.46 -13.09
N HIS A 220 -12.20 -8.17 -13.08
CA HIS A 220 -12.59 -7.45 -14.29
C HIS A 220 -12.00 -6.04 -14.28
N MET A 221 -10.99 -5.83 -15.13
CA MET A 221 -10.20 -4.60 -15.21
C MET A 221 -10.02 -4.23 -16.69
N PRO A 222 -11.09 -3.75 -17.36
CA PRO A 222 -11.10 -3.58 -18.82
C PRO A 222 -10.06 -2.57 -19.32
N GLU A 223 -9.67 -1.60 -18.49
CA GLU A 223 -8.67 -0.58 -18.83
C GLU A 223 -7.22 -0.97 -18.47
N LEU A 224 -7.00 -2.17 -17.91
CA LEU A 224 -5.67 -2.60 -17.49
C LEU A 224 -4.77 -2.72 -18.71
N THR A 225 -3.62 -2.06 -18.68
CA THR A 225 -2.63 -2.06 -19.78
C THR A 225 -1.35 -2.77 -19.38
N THR A 226 -0.97 -2.67 -18.11
CA THR A 226 0.27 -3.25 -17.57
C THR A 226 -0.04 -4.10 -16.36
N PHE A 227 0.37 -5.37 -16.41
CA PHE A 227 0.27 -6.30 -15.29
C PHE A 227 1.65 -6.90 -14.97
N ASP A 228 2.20 -6.55 -13.81
CA ASP A 228 3.51 -7.05 -13.39
C ASP A 228 3.37 -8.11 -12.28
N LEU A 229 3.75 -9.34 -12.59
CA LEU A 229 3.80 -10.51 -11.71
C LEU A 229 5.22 -11.05 -11.56
N SER A 230 6.23 -10.32 -12.05
CA SER A 230 7.62 -10.76 -12.03
C SER A 230 8.14 -11.04 -10.62
N SER A 231 9.22 -11.82 -10.50
CA SER A 231 9.89 -12.09 -9.22
C SER A 231 8.93 -12.63 -8.13
N ASN A 232 8.12 -13.62 -8.50
CA ASN A 232 7.24 -14.34 -7.59
C ASN A 232 7.61 -15.85 -7.58
N ARG A 233 6.70 -16.72 -7.15
CA ARG A 233 6.88 -18.18 -7.13
C ARG A 233 5.79 -18.88 -7.93
N LEU A 234 5.16 -18.17 -8.87
CA LEU A 234 3.96 -18.63 -9.57
C LEU A 234 4.26 -19.85 -10.41
N ARG A 235 3.37 -20.84 -10.34
CA ARG A 235 3.41 -22.04 -11.21
C ARG A 235 2.35 -21.98 -12.31
N TYR A 236 1.22 -21.34 -12.04
CA TYR A 236 0.04 -21.27 -12.91
C TYR A 236 -0.70 -19.95 -12.70
N MET A 237 -1.35 -19.46 -13.74
CA MET A 237 -2.41 -18.45 -13.69
C MET A 237 -3.71 -19.11 -14.11
N LEU A 238 -4.69 -19.10 -13.21
CA LEU A 238 -5.96 -19.79 -13.39
C LEU A 238 -7.03 -18.82 -13.89
N HIS A 239 -7.90 -19.32 -14.77
CA HIS A 239 -9.11 -18.63 -15.23
C HIS A 239 -8.86 -17.25 -15.86
N TYR A 240 -7.71 -17.06 -16.51
CA TYR A 240 -7.48 -15.89 -17.36
C TYR A 240 -8.46 -15.89 -18.54
N ASN A 241 -9.07 -14.74 -18.79
CA ASN A 241 -9.91 -14.50 -19.96
C ASN A 241 -9.59 -13.12 -20.53
N SER A 242 -9.35 -13.03 -21.85
CA SER A 242 -9.06 -11.77 -22.54
C SER A 242 -10.13 -10.70 -22.34
N ASN A 243 -11.39 -11.09 -22.15
CA ASN A 243 -12.50 -10.16 -21.92
C ASN A 243 -12.47 -9.54 -20.50
N GLN A 244 -11.68 -10.09 -19.58
CA GLN A 244 -11.48 -9.49 -18.26
C GLN A 244 -10.50 -8.31 -18.31
N PHE A 245 -9.59 -8.32 -19.29
CA PHE A 245 -8.46 -7.40 -19.42
C PHE A 245 -8.32 -6.94 -20.89
N GLU A 246 -9.38 -6.32 -21.41
CA GLU A 246 -9.52 -6.01 -22.85
C GLU A 246 -8.35 -5.20 -23.42
N LYS A 247 -7.82 -4.24 -22.65
CA LYS A 247 -6.70 -3.37 -23.05
C LYS A 247 -5.31 -3.85 -22.62
N LEU A 248 -5.19 -5.05 -22.05
CA LEU A 248 -3.94 -5.52 -21.47
C LEU A 248 -2.86 -5.61 -22.54
N CYS A 249 -1.81 -4.80 -22.46
CA CYS A 249 -0.77 -4.75 -23.49
C CYS A 249 0.45 -5.55 -23.05
N ALA A 250 0.86 -5.41 -21.78
CA ALA A 250 2.07 -6.01 -21.25
C ALA A 250 1.79 -6.83 -19.99
N ILE A 251 2.28 -8.07 -19.98
CA ILE A 251 2.35 -8.92 -18.80
C ILE A 251 3.82 -9.22 -18.53
N ARG A 252 4.35 -8.77 -17.39
CA ARG A 252 5.68 -9.14 -16.92
C ARG A 252 5.55 -10.32 -15.98
N ALA A 253 6.26 -11.40 -16.29
CA ALA A 253 6.09 -12.70 -15.65
C ALA A 253 7.43 -13.42 -15.39
N GLU A 254 8.55 -12.77 -15.64
CA GLU A 254 9.89 -13.31 -15.41
C GLU A 254 10.13 -13.68 -13.94
N ARG A 255 11.17 -14.49 -13.70
CA ARG A 255 11.60 -14.86 -12.34
C ARG A 255 10.47 -15.47 -11.51
N ASN A 256 9.76 -16.41 -12.12
CA ASN A 256 8.71 -17.23 -11.52
C ASN A 256 9.01 -18.71 -11.71
N ARG A 257 8.23 -19.60 -11.09
CA ARG A 257 8.40 -21.05 -11.18
C ARG A 257 7.35 -21.68 -12.09
N TRP A 258 7.08 -21.05 -13.23
CA TRP A 258 6.02 -21.48 -14.13
C TRP A 258 6.14 -22.95 -14.48
N ASN A 259 5.02 -23.65 -14.59
CA ASN A 259 5.01 -24.96 -15.22
C ASN A 259 5.19 -24.78 -16.74
N CYS A 260 6.25 -25.36 -17.33
CA CYS A 260 6.59 -25.24 -18.76
C CYS A 260 5.38 -25.43 -19.66
N LYS A 261 4.70 -26.58 -19.52
CA LYS A 261 3.57 -26.95 -20.36
C LYS A 261 2.44 -25.94 -20.28
N TRP A 262 2.07 -25.53 -19.06
CA TRP A 262 1.04 -24.52 -18.86
C TRP A 262 1.44 -23.17 -19.49
N LEU A 263 2.70 -22.75 -19.32
CA LEU A 263 3.18 -21.48 -19.83
C LEU A 263 3.15 -21.46 -21.37
N GLU A 264 3.60 -22.54 -22.01
CA GLU A 264 3.53 -22.71 -23.45
C GLU A 264 2.07 -22.58 -23.96
N GLU A 265 1.15 -23.34 -23.37
CA GLU A 265 -0.29 -23.29 -23.71
C GLU A 265 -0.88 -21.88 -23.52
N PHE A 266 -0.53 -21.21 -22.41
CA PHE A 266 -1.00 -19.85 -22.10
C PHE A 266 -0.49 -18.83 -23.13
N LEU A 267 0.80 -18.85 -23.47
CA LEU A 267 1.39 -17.92 -24.42
C LEU A 267 0.84 -18.16 -25.83
N HIS A 268 0.71 -19.41 -26.26
CA HIS A 268 0.06 -19.73 -27.54
C HIS A 268 -1.36 -19.17 -27.61
N ALA A 269 -2.17 -19.34 -26.56
CA ALA A 269 -3.51 -18.76 -26.50
C ALA A 269 -3.49 -17.23 -26.50
N CYS A 270 -2.56 -16.59 -25.78
CA CYS A 270 -2.48 -15.13 -25.69
C CYS A 270 -2.07 -14.48 -27.03
N PHE A 271 -1.10 -15.05 -27.73
CA PHE A 271 -0.53 -14.48 -28.95
C PHE A 271 -1.27 -14.88 -30.23
N HIS A 272 -1.84 -16.09 -30.31
CA HIS A 272 -2.64 -16.48 -31.47
C HIS A 272 -3.88 -15.59 -31.65
N PHE A 273 -4.46 -15.11 -30.54
CA PHE A 273 -5.61 -14.19 -30.56
C PHE A 273 -5.26 -12.76 -31.00
N ARG A 274 -3.97 -12.37 -31.01
CA ARG A 274 -3.55 -11.00 -31.32
C ARG A 274 -2.76 -10.84 -32.61
N GLY A 275 -2.56 -11.92 -33.37
CA GLY A 275 -1.89 -11.87 -34.68
C GLY A 275 -0.38 -11.64 -34.63
N TYR A 276 0.21 -11.52 -33.44
CA TYR A 276 1.65 -11.49 -33.24
C TYR A 276 2.14 -12.94 -33.19
N GLY A 277 2.89 -13.37 -34.22
CA GLY A 277 3.57 -14.66 -34.17
C GLY A 277 4.54 -14.66 -33.00
N VAL A 278 4.41 -15.61 -32.07
CA VAL A 278 5.45 -15.87 -31.07
C VAL A 278 6.71 -16.18 -31.86
N SER A 279 7.67 -15.26 -31.90
CA SER A 279 8.97 -15.58 -32.52
C SER A 279 9.50 -16.77 -31.73
N GLU A 280 9.84 -17.86 -32.41
CA GLU A 280 10.35 -19.12 -31.86
C GLU A 280 11.73 -18.95 -31.17
N ARG A 281 11.85 -17.99 -30.23
CA ARG A 281 12.97 -17.91 -29.31
C ARG A 281 12.65 -18.89 -28.18
N GLN A 282 13.29 -20.05 -28.30
CA GLN A 282 13.17 -21.24 -27.50
C GLN A 282 12.91 -20.95 -26.01
N PHE A 283 11.79 -21.46 -25.50
CA PHE A 283 11.64 -21.74 -24.09
C PHE A 283 12.57 -22.93 -23.79
N GLU A 284 13.70 -22.70 -23.12
CA GLU A 284 14.50 -23.82 -22.60
C GLU A 284 13.71 -24.48 -21.46
N CYS A 285 13.08 -25.60 -21.82
CA CYS A 285 12.27 -26.45 -20.97
C CYS A 285 12.73 -27.89 -21.23
N ASP A 286 13.68 -28.40 -20.45
CA ASP A 286 14.07 -29.81 -20.53
C ASP A 286 12.95 -30.70 -19.94
N GLU A 287 12.54 -31.72 -20.69
CA GLU A 287 11.31 -32.48 -20.44
C GLU A 287 11.31 -33.39 -19.20
N ASP A 288 12.41 -33.55 -18.45
CA ASP A 288 12.55 -34.70 -17.52
C ASP A 288 13.08 -34.41 -16.10
N GLU A 289 13.07 -33.18 -15.60
CA GLU A 289 13.44 -32.91 -14.20
C GLU A 289 12.51 -31.88 -13.52
N GLU A 290 12.21 -32.08 -12.22
CA GLU A 290 11.56 -31.06 -11.38
C GLU A 290 12.50 -29.86 -11.18
N TRP A 291 12.60 -28.99 -12.18
CA TRP A 291 13.49 -27.84 -12.13
C TRP A 291 13.00 -26.76 -11.17
N GLN A 292 13.92 -26.29 -10.32
CA GLN A 292 13.70 -25.23 -9.35
C GLN A 292 13.94 -23.81 -9.89
N ALA A 293 14.22 -23.64 -11.19
CA ALA A 293 14.50 -22.34 -11.77
C ALA A 293 14.01 -22.25 -13.22
N ASN A 294 12.98 -21.42 -13.39
CA ASN A 294 12.53 -20.72 -14.60
C ASN A 294 12.51 -21.48 -15.93
N CYS A 295 11.30 -21.78 -16.37
CA CYS A 295 10.94 -22.01 -17.78
C CYS A 295 10.93 -20.68 -18.56
N CYS A 296 11.95 -19.84 -18.39
CA CYS A 296 12.10 -18.55 -19.06
C CYS A 296 13.58 -18.14 -18.99
N TYR A 297 14.36 -18.32 -20.06
CA TYR A 297 15.57 -17.52 -20.24
C TYR A 297 15.75 -17.06 -21.69
N GLY A 298 15.20 -15.87 -21.94
CA GLY A 298 15.56 -14.93 -22.99
C GLY A 298 15.14 -13.57 -22.46
N ASN A 299 15.97 -12.54 -22.57
CA ASN A 299 15.87 -11.24 -21.89
C ASN A 299 14.58 -10.41 -22.13
N GLU A 300 13.52 -10.97 -22.69
CA GLU A 300 12.35 -10.24 -23.17
C GLU A 300 11.07 -11.05 -22.87
N THR A 301 10.66 -11.12 -21.60
CA THR A 301 9.22 -11.20 -21.29
C THR A 301 8.62 -9.81 -21.12
N ASP A 302 9.26 -8.79 -21.71
CA ASP A 302 8.56 -7.56 -22.06
C ASP A 302 7.63 -7.93 -23.22
N VAL A 303 6.49 -8.53 -22.86
CA VAL A 303 5.42 -8.90 -23.78
C VAL A 303 4.94 -7.59 -24.42
N GLY A 304 5.55 -7.21 -25.54
CA GLY A 304 5.15 -6.12 -26.40
C GLY A 304 5.71 -4.72 -26.12
N TYR A 305 6.59 -4.46 -25.14
CA TYR A 305 6.98 -3.06 -24.86
C TYR A 305 7.92 -2.46 -25.92
N THR A 306 8.89 -3.24 -26.42
CA THR A 306 9.91 -2.76 -27.36
C THR A 306 9.42 -2.63 -28.80
N GLU A 307 8.53 -3.51 -29.27
CA GLU A 307 7.92 -3.40 -30.61
C GLU A 307 6.79 -2.36 -30.64
N TYR A 308 6.03 -2.19 -29.56
CA TYR A 308 4.95 -1.20 -29.47
C TYR A 308 5.45 0.26 -29.39
N LEU A 309 6.59 0.51 -28.73
CA LEU A 309 7.22 1.84 -28.75
C LEU A 309 7.69 2.26 -30.15
N GLN A 310 8.01 1.30 -31.02
CA GLN A 310 8.35 1.58 -32.41
C GLN A 310 7.11 1.93 -33.25
N GLU A 311 5.94 1.34 -32.97
CA GLU A 311 4.69 1.70 -33.63
C GLU A 311 4.11 3.04 -33.14
N MET A 312 4.25 3.36 -31.85
CA MET A 312 3.81 4.65 -31.27
C MET A 312 4.74 5.84 -31.61
N ALA A 313 5.96 5.60 -32.08
CA ALA A 313 6.82 6.66 -32.62
C ALA A 313 6.45 7.08 -34.05
N HIS A 314 5.48 6.39 -34.69
CA HIS A 314 5.08 6.58 -36.08
C HIS A 314 3.58 6.89 -36.29
N ILE A 315 2.83 7.21 -35.23
CA ILE A 315 1.45 7.72 -35.27
C ILE A 315 1.41 9.11 -34.64
#